data_AF-A0A2E3ZH19-F1
#
_entry.id   AF-A0A2E3ZH19-F1
#
_cell.length_a   1.000
_cell.length_b   1.000
_cell.length_c   1.000
_cell.angle_alpha   90.00
_cell.angle_beta   90.00
_cell.angle_gamma   90.00
#
_symmetry.space_group_name_H-M   'P 1'
#
loop_
_entity.id
_entity.type
_entity.pdbx_description
1 polymer ?
#
loop_
_entity_poly.entity_id
_entity_poly.type
_entity_poly.pdbx_seq_one_letter_code
_entity_poly.pdbx_strand_id
1 'polypeptide(L)'
;MEARDDMVVMMEPQWQRLWEKSAIGRRLDNGGLHLLPEEVIFCYHHRHQTLPTDEWIHLNLNMDTDLEARFLILEALRVPGNLIILTKHHHCSKWQIDAKSWALRWHKESHPDNTEPTAEIRWHYSSDVIDWSELLNWTTGVINNHRIPEVLVIDDEGSIVTYELSISEPQGSLSFDIDSFSECISENEQNWYSLDQWEFNHVGIPTRWGHRLNPSETNLVETDNISITSTVHLDLLSRGLALRSGFKYGTHWRAYSGPVGKDHAPYLIDTPDNAPKTWAKACLSARLAAGVNKNLLIAIEDDQIRYLQLERPPSDRRWTNIHRR
;
A
#
# COMPACT_ATOMS: atom_id res chain seq x y z
N MET A 1 14.00 33.91 -2.92
CA MET A 1 12.53 33.68 -2.81
C MET A 1 11.95 34.71 -1.85
N GLU A 2 10.68 35.07 -1.96
CA GLU A 2 10.04 36.07 -1.10
C GLU A 2 8.85 35.46 -0.36
N ALA A 3 8.73 35.72 0.94
CA ALA A 3 7.53 35.40 1.69
C ALA A 3 6.49 36.51 1.48
N ARG A 4 5.27 36.14 1.09
CA ARG A 4 4.12 37.04 0.94
C ARG A 4 2.94 36.39 1.63
N ASP A 5 2.51 36.99 2.74
CA ASP A 5 1.50 36.42 3.64
C ASP A 5 1.89 34.97 4.05
N ASP A 6 1.02 33.99 3.80
CA ASP A 6 1.23 32.56 4.10
C ASP A 6 1.91 31.78 2.95
N MET A 7 2.47 32.48 1.97
CA MET A 7 2.98 31.88 0.74
C MET A 7 4.45 32.26 0.49
N VAL A 8 5.22 31.34 -0.09
CA VAL A 8 6.54 31.66 -0.64
C VAL A 8 6.45 31.73 -2.16
N VAL A 9 6.89 32.85 -2.72
CA VAL A 9 6.86 33.11 -4.15
C VAL A 9 8.25 33.34 -4.72
N MET A 10 8.41 32.99 -5.99
CA MET A 10 9.58 33.27 -6.79
C MET A 10 9.15 33.97 -8.06
N MET A 11 9.42 35.28 -8.14
CA MET A 11 9.03 36.11 -9.29
C MET A 11 10.17 36.28 -10.30
N GLU A 12 11.42 36.06 -9.88
CA GLU A 12 12.58 36.19 -10.75
C GLU A 12 12.58 35.13 -11.87
N PRO A 13 13.03 35.45 -13.10
CA PRO A 13 12.85 34.61 -14.28
C PRO A 13 13.34 33.17 -14.18
N GLN A 14 14.24 32.84 -13.24
CA GLN A 14 14.73 31.47 -13.06
C GLN A 14 13.60 30.49 -12.66
N TRP A 15 12.45 30.99 -12.20
CA TRP A 15 11.25 30.19 -11.95
C TRP A 15 10.82 29.38 -13.19
N GLN A 16 11.00 29.94 -14.40
CA GLN A 16 10.62 29.27 -15.65
C GLN A 16 11.35 27.94 -15.81
N ARG A 17 12.66 27.93 -15.55
CA ARG A 17 13.49 26.73 -15.62
C ARG A 17 13.09 25.70 -14.58
N LEU A 18 12.73 26.12 -13.36
CA LEU A 18 12.28 25.21 -12.30
C LEU A 18 10.98 24.50 -12.69
N TRP A 19 10.07 25.21 -13.35
CA TRP A 19 8.86 24.60 -13.90
C TRP A 19 9.19 23.68 -15.07
N GLU A 20 9.78 24.19 -16.16
CA GLU A 20 9.98 23.45 -17.41
C GLU A 20 10.84 22.19 -17.27
N LYS A 21 11.77 22.17 -16.31
CA LYS A 21 12.69 21.03 -16.10
C LYS A 21 12.34 20.17 -14.90
N SER A 22 11.55 20.64 -13.95
CA SER A 22 11.33 19.93 -12.69
C SER A 22 9.90 19.99 -12.18
N ALA A 23 8.99 20.72 -12.83
CA ALA A 23 7.61 20.93 -12.42
C ALA A 23 7.49 21.18 -10.90
N ILE A 24 8.31 22.09 -10.38
CA ILE A 24 8.29 22.48 -8.96
C ILE A 24 7.28 23.61 -8.77
N GLY A 25 6.47 23.53 -7.70
CA GLY A 25 5.55 24.59 -7.32
C GLY A 25 4.29 24.66 -8.17
N ARG A 26 3.66 25.83 -8.14
CA ARG A 26 2.51 26.21 -8.98
C ARG A 26 2.83 27.51 -9.70
N ARG A 27 2.63 27.54 -11.02
CA ARG A 27 2.72 28.80 -11.79
C ARG A 27 1.64 29.79 -11.36
N LEU A 28 2.02 31.05 -11.23
CA LEU A 28 1.11 32.18 -10.97
C LEU A 28 0.67 32.83 -12.28
N ASP A 29 -0.57 33.35 -12.33
CA ASP A 29 -1.15 33.96 -13.53
C ASP A 29 -0.37 35.19 -14.03
N ASN A 30 0.22 35.95 -13.11
CA ASN A 30 1.04 37.12 -13.40
C ASN A 30 2.54 36.79 -13.61
N GLY A 31 2.86 35.51 -13.76
CA GLY A 31 4.24 35.01 -13.83
C GLY A 31 4.84 34.81 -12.44
N GLY A 32 5.65 33.76 -12.31
CA GLY A 32 6.25 33.35 -11.04
C GLY A 32 5.85 31.94 -10.62
N LEU A 33 6.49 31.45 -9.57
CA LEU A 33 6.15 30.20 -8.91
C LEU A 33 5.72 30.45 -7.46
N HIS A 34 4.62 29.81 -7.08
CA HIS A 34 4.24 29.57 -5.70
C HIS A 34 4.85 28.25 -5.22
N LEU A 35 5.51 28.26 -4.06
CA LEU A 35 6.19 27.11 -3.48
C LEU A 35 5.58 26.78 -2.11
N LEU A 36 5.29 25.50 -1.89
CA LEU A 36 4.95 24.99 -0.57
C LEU A 36 6.23 24.82 0.27
N PRO A 37 6.12 24.78 1.61
CA PRO A 37 7.30 24.79 2.48
C PRO A 37 8.36 23.72 2.16
N GLU A 38 7.95 22.47 1.92
CA GLU A 38 8.86 21.39 1.53
C GLU A 38 9.54 21.65 0.17
N GLU A 39 8.88 22.35 -0.76
CA GLU A 39 9.45 22.76 -2.05
C GLU A 39 10.43 23.92 -1.90
N VAL A 40 10.21 24.83 -0.94
CA VAL A 40 11.15 25.91 -0.58
C VAL A 40 12.45 25.30 -0.08
N ILE A 41 12.37 24.37 0.87
CA ILE A 41 13.53 23.65 1.42
C ILE A 41 14.24 22.86 0.30
N PHE A 42 13.48 22.16 -0.56
CA PHE A 42 14.03 21.46 -1.71
C PHE A 42 14.76 22.42 -2.68
N CYS A 43 14.18 23.57 -3.00
CA CYS A 43 14.79 24.54 -3.90
C CYS A 43 16.08 25.15 -3.31
N TYR A 44 16.10 25.39 -2.01
CA TYR A 44 17.29 25.87 -1.31
C TYR A 44 18.45 24.86 -1.41
N HIS A 45 18.21 23.60 -1.00
CA HIS A 45 19.26 22.58 -0.97
C HIS A 45 19.65 22.04 -2.35
N HIS A 46 18.70 21.86 -3.27
CA HIS A 46 18.93 21.12 -4.54
C HIS A 46 18.86 21.98 -5.80
N ARG A 47 18.49 23.27 -5.68
CA ARG A 47 18.36 24.20 -6.82
C ARG A 47 19.05 25.53 -6.60
N HIS A 48 19.81 25.70 -5.51
CA HIS A 48 20.59 26.90 -5.19
C HIS A 48 19.75 28.18 -5.17
N GLN A 49 18.50 28.09 -4.73
CA GLN A 49 17.64 29.26 -4.56
C GLN A 49 17.84 29.89 -3.19
N THR A 50 17.64 31.21 -3.05
CA THR A 50 17.75 31.90 -1.76
C THR A 50 16.48 31.76 -0.94
N LEU A 51 16.63 31.56 0.38
CA LEU A 51 15.51 31.57 1.33
C LEU A 51 14.89 32.97 1.45
N PRO A 52 13.63 33.08 1.91
CA PRO A 52 13.05 34.37 2.27
C PRO A 52 13.81 35.10 3.39
N THR A 53 14.27 34.34 4.40
CA THR A 53 15.15 34.80 5.49
C THR A 53 16.08 33.66 5.90
N ASP A 54 17.21 33.97 6.54
CA ASP A 54 18.17 32.96 6.99
C ASP A 54 17.55 31.98 8.02
N GLU A 55 16.62 32.46 8.85
CA GLU A 55 15.92 31.66 9.87
C GLU A 55 14.64 30.98 9.36
N TRP A 56 14.31 31.12 8.07
CA TRP A 56 13.03 30.69 7.54
C TRP A 56 12.77 29.18 7.76
N ILE A 57 13.79 28.33 7.56
CA ILE A 57 13.66 26.88 7.75
C ILE A 57 13.37 26.56 9.22
N HIS A 58 14.18 27.07 10.15
CA HIS A 58 14.02 26.80 11.58
C HIS A 58 12.65 27.26 12.11
N LEU A 59 12.18 28.42 11.69
CA LEU A 59 10.85 28.91 12.07
C LEU A 59 9.74 28.00 11.55
N ASN A 60 9.81 27.55 10.30
CA ASN A 60 8.76 26.70 9.73
C ASN A 60 8.78 25.27 10.29
N LEU A 61 9.96 24.71 10.59
CA LEU A 61 10.07 23.42 11.27
C LEU A 61 9.47 23.45 12.69
N ASN A 62 9.57 24.58 13.40
CA ASN A 62 8.96 24.74 14.71
C ASN A 62 7.42 24.91 14.64
N MET A 63 6.88 25.39 13.52
CA MET A 63 5.44 25.58 13.33
C MET A 63 4.73 24.33 12.79
N ASP A 64 5.44 23.52 11.99
CA ASP A 64 4.91 22.33 11.33
C ASP A 64 5.82 21.14 11.60
N THR A 65 5.38 20.26 12.50
CA THR A 65 6.13 19.07 12.93
C THR A 65 6.34 18.06 11.80
N ASP A 66 5.52 18.10 10.75
CA ASP A 66 5.57 17.17 9.64
C ASP A 66 6.44 17.69 8.49
N LEU A 67 6.89 18.95 8.55
CA LEU A 67 7.61 19.59 7.45
C LEU A 67 8.94 18.88 7.12
N GLU A 68 9.67 18.43 8.14
CA GLU A 68 10.92 17.66 7.93
C GLU A 68 10.63 16.37 7.17
N ALA A 69 9.62 15.60 7.61
CA ALA A 69 9.22 14.36 6.95
C ALA A 69 8.78 14.60 5.50
N ARG A 70 7.92 15.61 5.27
CA ARG A 70 7.47 16.00 3.92
C ARG A 70 8.64 16.38 3.02
N PHE A 71 9.63 17.11 3.54
CA PHE A 71 10.84 17.44 2.80
C PHE A 71 11.66 16.19 2.45
N LEU A 72 11.94 15.31 3.40
CA LEU A 72 12.72 14.08 3.18
C LEU A 72 12.04 13.17 2.14
N ILE A 73 10.72 13.03 2.21
CA ILE A 73 9.91 12.28 1.24
C ILE A 73 9.99 12.93 -0.15
N LEU A 74 9.81 14.25 -0.22
CA LEU A 74 9.93 14.99 -1.48
C LEU A 74 11.32 14.84 -2.09
N GLU A 75 12.37 14.88 -1.28
CA GLU A 75 13.75 14.67 -1.68
C GLU A 75 13.97 13.25 -2.25
N ALA A 76 13.55 12.22 -1.51
CA ALA A 76 13.66 10.82 -1.94
C ALA A 76 12.97 10.56 -3.29
N LEU A 77 11.88 11.25 -3.56
CA LEU A 77 11.15 11.16 -4.82
C LEU A 77 11.82 11.95 -5.94
N ARG A 78 12.25 13.19 -5.69
CA ARG A 78 12.73 14.11 -6.74
C ARG A 78 14.19 13.90 -7.13
N VAL A 79 15.07 13.52 -6.20
CA VAL A 79 16.51 13.38 -6.50
C VAL A 79 16.78 12.29 -7.56
N PRO A 80 16.08 11.14 -7.58
CA PRO A 80 16.17 10.17 -8.67
C PRO A 80 15.67 10.68 -10.05
N GLY A 81 15.02 11.85 -10.09
CA GLY A 81 14.58 12.51 -11.31
C GLY A 81 13.06 12.56 -11.52
N ASN A 82 12.25 12.03 -10.60
CA ASN A 82 10.79 12.13 -10.73
C ASN A 82 10.32 13.59 -10.66
N LEU A 83 9.22 13.89 -11.36
CA LEU A 83 8.52 15.16 -11.19
C LEU A 83 7.36 14.94 -10.22
N ILE A 84 7.23 15.83 -9.23
CA ILE A 84 6.27 15.68 -8.13
C ILE A 84 5.43 16.94 -8.00
N ILE A 85 4.12 16.84 -8.16
CA ILE A 85 3.21 17.95 -7.87
C ILE A 85 2.45 17.64 -6.59
N LEU A 86 2.53 18.53 -5.61
CA LEU A 86 1.83 18.40 -4.34
C LEU A 86 0.34 18.73 -4.50
N THR A 87 -0.54 17.90 -3.96
CA THR A 87 -2.01 18.04 -4.13
C THR A 87 -2.58 19.27 -3.45
N LYS A 88 -1.86 19.82 -2.45
CA LYS A 88 -2.18 21.11 -1.83
C LYS A 88 -2.17 22.29 -2.82
N HIS A 89 -1.51 22.16 -3.97
CA HIS A 89 -1.61 23.19 -5.00
C HIS A 89 -2.95 23.15 -5.72
N HIS A 90 -3.68 24.27 -5.75
CA HIS A 90 -5.01 24.34 -6.37
C HIS A 90 -5.09 23.95 -7.86
N HIS A 91 -3.97 24.07 -8.61
CA HIS A 91 -3.93 23.72 -10.03
C HIS A 91 -4.04 22.20 -10.28
N CYS A 92 -3.96 21.40 -9.22
CA CYS A 92 -4.21 19.96 -9.26
C CYS A 92 -5.66 19.61 -9.60
N SER A 93 -6.59 20.55 -9.46
CA SER A 93 -8.02 20.38 -9.80
C SER A 93 -8.30 19.97 -11.26
N LYS A 94 -7.32 20.11 -12.16
CA LYS A 94 -7.43 19.60 -13.54
C LYS A 94 -7.38 18.08 -13.64
N TRP A 95 -6.90 17.41 -12.59
CA TRP A 95 -6.89 15.96 -12.48
C TRP A 95 -7.94 15.53 -11.46
N GLN A 96 -8.64 14.42 -11.73
CA GLN A 96 -9.41 13.73 -10.70
C GLN A 96 -8.41 13.06 -9.75
N ILE A 97 -8.36 13.48 -8.48
CA ILE A 97 -7.36 13.02 -7.48
C ILE A 97 -8.14 12.62 -6.23
N ASP A 98 -7.69 11.57 -5.56
CA ASP A 98 -8.24 11.27 -4.24
C ASP A 98 -7.82 12.34 -3.21
N ALA A 99 -8.78 12.83 -2.42
CA ALA A 99 -8.55 13.93 -1.48
C ALA A 99 -7.46 13.65 -0.43
N LYS A 100 -7.13 12.38 -0.21
CA LYS A 100 -6.12 11.95 0.75
C LYS A 100 -4.77 11.64 0.10
N SER A 101 -4.64 11.77 -1.21
CA SER A 101 -3.34 11.74 -1.89
C SER A 101 -2.55 13.01 -1.53
N TRP A 102 -1.28 12.84 -1.16
CA TRP A 102 -0.36 13.94 -0.83
C TRP A 102 0.31 14.54 -2.07
N ALA A 103 0.65 13.70 -3.05
CA ALA A 103 1.31 14.16 -4.27
C ALA A 103 0.96 13.31 -5.50
N LEU A 104 1.21 13.89 -6.67
CA LEU A 104 1.17 13.27 -7.97
C LEU A 104 2.58 13.10 -8.50
N ARG A 105 2.88 11.96 -9.13
CA ARG A 105 4.20 11.66 -9.69
C ARG A 105 4.17 11.45 -11.20
N TRP A 106 5.19 11.95 -11.87
CA TRP A 106 5.52 11.67 -13.26
C TRP A 106 6.92 11.09 -13.39
N HIS A 107 7.10 10.26 -14.42
CA HIS A 107 8.43 9.83 -14.84
C HIS A 107 9.21 10.99 -15.47
N LYS A 108 10.54 10.97 -15.38
CA LYS A 108 11.42 12.09 -15.78
C LYS A 108 11.32 12.48 -17.26
N GLU A 109 10.89 11.56 -18.12
CA GLU A 109 10.68 11.79 -19.57
C GLU A 109 9.32 12.42 -19.90
N SER A 110 8.43 12.53 -18.92
CA SER A 110 7.08 13.09 -19.07
C SER A 110 6.97 14.46 -18.38
N HIS A 111 5.91 15.21 -18.64
CA HIS A 111 5.72 16.52 -18.04
C HIS A 111 4.24 16.82 -17.75
N PRO A 112 3.88 17.37 -16.58
CA PRO A 112 2.49 17.66 -16.18
C PRO A 112 1.72 18.63 -17.08
N ASP A 113 2.41 19.35 -17.97
CA ASP A 113 1.76 20.20 -18.97
C ASP A 113 1.11 19.40 -20.11
N ASN A 114 1.62 18.20 -20.40
CA ASN A 114 1.23 17.43 -21.59
C ASN A 114 0.77 16.00 -21.30
N THR A 115 0.95 15.50 -20.07
CA THR A 115 0.68 14.10 -19.72
C THR A 115 -0.04 13.95 -18.39
N GLU A 116 -0.85 12.91 -18.26
CA GLU A 116 -1.47 12.48 -17.00
C GLU A 116 -0.43 12.01 -15.96
N PRO A 117 -0.74 12.10 -14.66
CA PRO A 117 0.12 11.55 -13.61
C PRO A 117 0.30 10.05 -13.75
N THR A 118 1.48 9.55 -13.41
CA THR A 118 1.80 8.12 -13.35
C THR A 118 1.32 7.49 -12.04
N ALA A 119 1.43 8.22 -10.92
CA ALA A 119 1.10 7.70 -9.59
C ALA A 119 0.44 8.76 -8.71
N GLU A 120 -0.33 8.30 -7.73
CA GLU A 120 -0.75 9.09 -6.58
C GLU A 120 -0.03 8.57 -5.34
N ILE A 121 0.50 9.50 -4.54
CA ILE A 121 1.38 9.19 -3.41
C ILE A 121 0.68 9.52 -2.11
N ARG A 122 0.77 8.61 -1.15
CA ARG A 122 0.60 8.86 0.28
C ARG A 122 1.90 8.63 1.03
N TRP A 123 2.00 9.23 2.20
CA TRP A 123 3.10 8.95 3.11
C TRP A 123 2.63 8.84 4.56
N HIS A 124 3.39 8.11 5.35
CA HIS A 124 3.08 7.82 6.75
C HIS A 124 4.34 7.73 7.60
N TYR A 125 4.24 8.09 8.87
CA TYR A 125 5.23 7.68 9.86
C TYR A 125 5.13 6.18 10.12
N SER A 126 6.24 5.55 10.47
CA SER A 126 6.25 4.12 10.82
C SER A 126 5.35 3.78 12.03
N SER A 127 5.12 4.75 12.91
CA SER A 127 4.22 4.63 14.06
C SER A 127 2.74 4.80 13.71
N ASP A 128 2.40 5.32 12.53
CA ASP A 128 1.01 5.59 12.16
C ASP A 128 0.19 4.30 12.11
N VAL A 129 -1.06 4.41 12.57
CA VAL A 129 -2.03 3.33 12.54
C VAL A 129 -2.59 3.18 11.13
N ILE A 130 -2.82 1.93 10.71
CA ILE A 130 -3.39 1.62 9.40
C ILE A 130 -4.89 1.36 9.55
N ASP A 131 -5.68 2.10 8.79
CA ASP A 131 -7.07 1.76 8.48
C ASP A 131 -7.10 1.05 7.14
N TRP A 132 -7.25 -0.28 7.17
CA TRP A 132 -7.18 -1.12 5.97
C TRP A 132 -8.35 -0.89 5.02
N SER A 133 -9.55 -0.67 5.55
CA SER A 133 -10.75 -0.44 4.73
C SER A 133 -10.68 0.91 4.03
N GLU A 134 -10.18 1.93 4.73
CA GLU A 134 -9.88 3.23 4.14
C GLU A 134 -8.80 3.13 3.05
N LEU A 135 -7.70 2.43 3.34
CA LEU A 135 -6.58 2.28 2.42
C LEU A 135 -6.99 1.54 1.14
N LEU A 136 -7.89 0.55 1.26
CA LEU A 136 -8.50 -0.14 0.12
C LEU A 136 -9.32 0.81 -0.75
N ASN A 137 -10.13 1.68 -0.15
CA ASN A 137 -10.95 2.64 -0.89
C ASN A 137 -10.08 3.65 -1.65
N TRP A 138 -9.02 4.14 -1.02
CA TRP A 138 -8.03 4.98 -1.70
C TRP A 138 -7.37 4.26 -2.87
N THR A 139 -6.86 3.05 -2.62
CA THR A 139 -6.21 2.21 -3.65
C THR A 139 -7.13 2.01 -4.85
N THR A 140 -8.41 1.71 -4.59
CA THR A 140 -9.43 1.54 -5.62
C THR A 140 -9.64 2.82 -6.42
N GLY A 141 -9.77 3.98 -5.75
CA GLY A 141 -9.91 5.28 -6.41
C GLY A 141 -8.73 5.63 -7.31
N VAL A 142 -7.51 5.41 -6.82
CA VAL A 142 -6.28 5.68 -7.58
C VAL A 142 -6.16 4.75 -8.80
N ILE A 143 -6.48 3.46 -8.66
CA ILE A 143 -6.48 2.50 -9.78
C ILE A 143 -7.53 2.86 -10.83
N ASN A 144 -8.72 3.30 -10.40
CA ASN A 144 -9.78 3.76 -11.31
C ASN A 144 -9.36 5.01 -12.11
N ASN A 145 -8.43 5.81 -11.58
CA ASN A 145 -7.80 6.92 -12.29
C ASN A 145 -6.62 6.47 -13.19
N HIS A 146 -6.41 5.16 -13.36
CA HIS A 146 -5.30 4.54 -14.11
C HIS A 146 -3.92 4.94 -13.58
N ARG A 147 -3.79 5.07 -12.26
CA ARG A 147 -2.54 5.48 -11.59
C ARG A 147 -2.07 4.40 -10.63
N ILE A 148 -0.78 4.47 -10.30
CA ILE A 148 -0.14 3.62 -9.31
C ILE A 148 -0.41 4.21 -7.91
N PRO A 149 -1.01 3.46 -6.97
CA PRO A 149 -1.12 3.87 -5.57
C PRO A 149 0.21 3.58 -4.86
N GLU A 150 0.96 4.64 -4.57
CA GLU A 150 2.29 4.56 -3.94
C GLU A 150 2.24 5.04 -2.49
N VAL A 151 2.86 4.27 -1.60
CA VAL A 151 3.00 4.65 -0.19
C VAL A 151 4.47 4.73 0.19
N LEU A 152 4.87 5.85 0.78
CA LEU A 152 6.18 6.01 1.41
C LEU A 152 6.03 5.98 2.93
N VAL A 153 6.86 5.19 3.60
CA VAL A 153 6.91 5.14 5.06
C VAL A 153 8.24 5.68 5.54
N ILE A 154 8.20 6.60 6.49
CA ILE A 154 9.37 7.20 7.12
C ILE A 154 9.46 6.79 8.59
N ASP A 155 10.64 6.37 9.07
CA ASP A 155 10.87 6.08 10.49
C ASP A 155 11.40 7.29 11.28
N ASP A 156 11.68 7.10 12.56
CA ASP A 156 12.20 8.12 13.49
C ASP A 156 13.65 8.51 13.19
N GLU A 157 14.41 7.60 12.58
CA GLU A 157 15.69 7.91 11.96
C GLU A 157 15.52 8.55 10.57
N GLY A 158 14.30 8.86 10.14
CA GLY A 158 13.95 9.37 8.84
C GLY A 158 14.46 8.56 7.66
N SER A 159 14.64 7.24 7.82
CA SER A 159 14.81 6.29 6.73
C SER A 159 13.49 6.10 6.00
N ILE A 160 13.54 6.01 4.67
CA ILE A 160 12.34 5.92 3.82
C ILE A 160 12.29 4.59 3.08
N VAL A 161 11.11 3.98 3.08
CA VAL A 161 10.80 2.80 2.28
C VAL A 161 9.53 3.05 1.45
N THR A 162 9.50 2.50 0.24
CA THR A 162 8.36 2.62 -0.69
C THR A 162 7.63 1.30 -0.84
N TYR A 163 6.31 1.37 -0.94
CA TYR A 163 5.40 0.27 -1.27
C TYR A 163 4.44 0.68 -2.38
N GLU A 164 4.00 -0.31 -3.16
CA GLU A 164 2.87 -0.16 -4.09
C GLU A 164 1.70 -0.98 -3.58
N LEU A 165 0.50 -0.44 -3.77
CA LEU A 165 -0.74 -1.13 -3.46
C LEU A 165 -1.46 -1.54 -4.74
N SER A 166 -2.08 -2.72 -4.71
CA SER A 166 -2.90 -3.21 -5.82
C SER A 166 -4.10 -4.00 -5.30
N ILE A 167 -5.12 -4.17 -6.14
CA ILE A 167 -6.21 -5.10 -5.86
C ILE A 167 -5.85 -6.44 -6.49
N SER A 168 -5.79 -7.48 -5.67
CA SER A 168 -5.43 -8.83 -6.08
C SER A 168 -6.70 -9.68 -6.23
N GLU A 169 -6.70 -10.55 -7.23
CA GLU A 169 -7.72 -11.59 -7.40
C GLU A 169 -7.07 -12.95 -7.19
N PRO A 170 -6.93 -13.42 -5.93
CA PRO A 170 -6.28 -14.69 -5.68
C PRO A 170 -7.15 -15.82 -6.23
N GLN A 171 -6.56 -16.67 -7.07
CA GLN A 171 -7.23 -17.79 -7.74
C GLN A 171 -6.41 -19.07 -7.62
N GLY A 172 -7.11 -20.19 -7.55
CA GLY A 172 -6.54 -21.52 -7.57
C GLY A 172 -7.26 -22.44 -8.56
N SER A 173 -6.88 -23.70 -8.53
CA SER A 173 -7.30 -24.73 -9.49
C SER A 173 -8.11 -25.85 -8.87
N LEU A 174 -8.38 -25.78 -7.56
CA LEU A 174 -9.05 -26.83 -6.80
C LEU A 174 -10.56 -26.63 -6.87
N SER A 175 -11.32 -27.70 -6.99
CA SER A 175 -12.78 -27.65 -6.92
C SER A 175 -13.22 -27.68 -5.46
N PHE A 176 -14.06 -26.72 -5.06
CA PHE A 176 -14.71 -26.69 -3.76
C PHE A 176 -16.21 -26.48 -3.94
N ASP A 177 -17.02 -27.32 -3.31
CA ASP A 177 -18.47 -27.17 -3.25
C ASP A 177 -18.91 -27.06 -1.79
N ILE A 178 -19.50 -25.92 -1.44
CA ILE A 178 -19.86 -25.59 -0.06
C ILE A 178 -21.04 -26.43 0.44
N ASP A 179 -21.97 -26.78 -0.45
CA ASP A 179 -23.16 -27.56 -0.10
C ASP A 179 -22.76 -28.97 0.29
N SER A 180 -21.97 -29.65 -0.56
CA SER A 180 -21.41 -30.97 -0.27
C SER A 180 -20.54 -30.96 0.99
N PHE A 181 -19.75 -29.90 1.21
CA PHE A 181 -18.89 -29.76 2.39
C PHE A 181 -19.71 -29.64 3.67
N SER A 182 -20.77 -28.82 3.64
CA SER A 182 -21.66 -28.60 4.78
C SER A 182 -22.42 -29.86 5.15
N GLU A 183 -22.93 -30.60 4.15
CA GLU A 183 -23.59 -31.90 4.36
C GLU A 183 -22.63 -32.88 5.07
N CYS A 184 -21.41 -33.04 4.56
CA CYS A 184 -20.40 -33.95 5.12
C CYS A 184 -20.04 -33.65 6.58
N ILE A 185 -19.94 -32.37 6.95
CA ILE A 185 -19.63 -31.95 8.32
C ILE A 185 -20.84 -32.09 9.24
N SER A 186 -22.05 -31.81 8.75
CA SER A 186 -23.26 -31.93 9.56
C SER A 186 -23.57 -33.37 9.99
N GLU A 187 -23.22 -34.36 9.17
CA GLU A 187 -23.41 -35.78 9.47
C GLU A 187 -22.40 -36.33 10.48
N ASN A 188 -21.26 -35.64 10.68
CA ASN A 188 -20.20 -36.07 11.56
C ASN A 188 -19.92 -35.03 12.66
N GLU A 189 -20.37 -35.30 13.89
CA GLU A 189 -20.01 -34.50 15.08
C GLU A 189 -18.51 -34.54 15.43
N GLN A 190 -17.68 -35.23 14.62
CA GLN A 190 -16.24 -35.41 14.85
C GLN A 190 -15.42 -34.56 13.88
N ASN A 191 -14.37 -33.91 14.39
CA ASN A 191 -13.39 -33.16 13.58
C ASN A 191 -12.40 -34.06 12.82
N TRP A 192 -12.71 -35.34 12.64
CA TRP A 192 -11.82 -36.38 12.14
C TRP A 192 -12.53 -37.24 11.10
N TYR A 193 -11.95 -37.29 9.91
CA TYR A 193 -12.49 -38.02 8.75
C TYR A 193 -11.48 -39.06 8.29
N SER A 194 -11.97 -40.23 7.87
CA SER A 194 -11.07 -41.28 7.38
C SER A 194 -10.38 -40.86 6.08
N LEU A 195 -9.20 -41.44 5.79
CA LEU A 195 -8.43 -41.11 4.59
C LEU A 195 -9.20 -41.40 3.30
N ASP A 196 -10.01 -42.45 3.30
CA ASP A 196 -10.69 -42.95 2.10
C ASP A 196 -12.05 -42.27 1.85
N GLN A 197 -12.56 -41.48 2.81
CA GLN A 197 -13.88 -40.83 2.74
C GLN A 197 -13.80 -39.30 2.59
N TRP A 198 -12.62 -38.70 2.73
CA TRP A 198 -12.48 -37.25 2.68
C TRP A 198 -12.22 -36.76 1.25
N GLU A 199 -13.27 -36.28 0.58
CA GLU A 199 -13.19 -35.83 -0.81
C GLU A 199 -12.61 -34.41 -0.95
N PHE A 200 -12.69 -33.60 0.12
CA PHE A 200 -12.17 -32.22 0.18
C PHE A 200 -10.68 -32.18 0.51
N ASN A 201 -9.84 -32.79 -0.33
CA ASN A 201 -8.40 -32.97 -0.12
C ASN A 201 -7.60 -31.68 0.22
N HIS A 202 -8.17 -30.51 -0.07
CA HIS A 202 -7.56 -29.21 0.20
C HIS A 202 -8.04 -28.53 1.48
N VAL A 203 -9.12 -29.03 2.08
CA VAL A 203 -9.65 -28.60 3.39
C VAL A 203 -9.22 -29.61 4.45
N GLY A 204 -8.80 -29.13 5.62
CA GLY A 204 -8.29 -29.99 6.68
C GLY A 204 -6.81 -30.35 6.52
N ILE A 205 -6.28 -30.93 7.59
CA ILE A 205 -4.88 -31.32 7.73
C ILE A 205 -4.80 -32.84 7.60
N PRO A 206 -4.10 -33.37 6.58
CA PRO A 206 -3.85 -34.81 6.49
C PRO A 206 -2.92 -35.24 7.63
N THR A 207 -3.29 -36.31 8.32
CA THR A 207 -2.50 -36.92 9.40
C THR A 207 -2.40 -38.43 9.20
N ARG A 208 -1.63 -39.10 10.07
CA ARG A 208 -1.53 -40.58 10.06
C ARG A 208 -2.85 -41.31 10.39
N TRP A 209 -3.87 -40.61 10.89
CA TRP A 209 -5.12 -41.20 11.35
C TRP A 209 -6.34 -40.77 10.53
N GLY A 210 -6.15 -39.97 9.48
CA GLY A 210 -7.24 -39.32 8.77
C GLY A 210 -6.99 -37.85 8.49
N HIS A 211 -8.02 -37.19 7.96
CA HIS A 211 -8.08 -35.75 7.78
C HIS A 211 -8.69 -35.10 9.01
N ARG A 212 -7.96 -34.14 9.59
CA ARG A 212 -8.42 -33.37 10.74
C ARG A 212 -8.75 -31.96 10.30
N LEU A 213 -9.97 -31.51 10.53
CA LEU A 213 -10.32 -30.10 10.34
C LEU A 213 -9.54 -29.23 11.33
N ASN A 214 -9.04 -28.09 10.85
CA ASN A 214 -8.51 -27.08 11.74
C ASN A 214 -9.69 -26.35 12.45
N PRO A 215 -9.47 -25.74 13.63
CA PRO A 215 -10.56 -25.10 14.36
C PRO A 215 -11.31 -24.02 13.57
N SER A 216 -10.61 -23.29 12.68
CA SER A 216 -11.26 -22.30 11.81
C SER A 216 -12.11 -22.92 10.69
N GLU A 217 -11.87 -24.18 10.33
CA GLU A 217 -12.65 -24.93 9.33
C GLU A 217 -13.91 -25.54 9.94
N THR A 218 -13.85 -25.98 11.21
CA THR A 218 -15.02 -26.50 11.93
C THR A 218 -16.14 -25.45 12.02
N ASN A 219 -15.78 -24.18 12.18
CA ASN A 219 -16.73 -23.08 12.32
C ASN A 219 -17.23 -22.53 10.96
N LEU A 220 -16.86 -23.13 9.83
CA LEU A 220 -17.32 -22.66 8.51
C LEU A 220 -18.78 -23.04 8.22
N VAL A 221 -19.29 -24.06 8.92
CA VAL A 221 -20.66 -24.59 8.76
C VAL A 221 -21.60 -24.05 9.85
N GLU A 222 -21.07 -23.33 10.84
CA GLU A 222 -21.89 -22.65 11.84
C GLU A 222 -22.65 -21.49 11.18
N THR A 223 -23.98 -21.57 11.20
CA THR A 223 -24.87 -20.57 10.58
C THR A 223 -25.14 -19.37 11.48
N ASP A 224 -24.93 -19.52 12.80
CA ASP A 224 -25.12 -18.47 13.77
C ASP A 224 -23.80 -17.68 13.97
N ASN A 225 -23.81 -16.40 13.57
CA ASN A 225 -22.75 -15.43 13.84
C ASN A 225 -21.39 -15.71 13.15
N ILE A 226 -21.41 -15.83 11.82
CA ILE A 226 -20.22 -16.04 10.98
C ILE A 226 -19.24 -14.87 11.14
N SER A 227 -18.01 -15.17 11.54
CA SER A 227 -16.93 -14.17 11.62
C SER A 227 -16.42 -13.78 10.23
N ILE A 228 -15.91 -12.56 10.07
CA ILE A 228 -15.20 -12.13 8.84
C ILE A 228 -14.10 -13.11 8.42
N THR A 229 -13.43 -13.72 9.40
CA THR A 229 -12.39 -14.72 9.15
C THR A 229 -12.98 -15.98 8.51
N SER A 230 -14.17 -16.41 8.92
CA SER A 230 -14.90 -17.53 8.32
C SER A 230 -15.39 -17.19 6.91
N THR A 231 -15.95 -16.00 6.70
CA THR A 231 -16.40 -15.54 5.37
C THR A 231 -15.23 -15.50 4.37
N VAL A 232 -14.10 -14.92 4.78
CA VAL A 232 -12.87 -14.87 3.96
C VAL A 232 -12.33 -16.27 3.68
N HIS A 233 -12.40 -17.19 4.64
CA HIS A 233 -11.97 -18.57 4.45
C HIS A 233 -12.81 -19.26 3.36
N LEU A 234 -14.14 -19.16 3.45
CA LEU A 234 -15.05 -19.73 2.46
C LEU A 234 -14.83 -19.14 1.06
N ASP A 235 -14.67 -17.82 0.96
CA ASP A 235 -14.39 -17.15 -0.31
C ASP A 235 -13.10 -17.69 -0.95
N LEU A 236 -12.02 -17.84 -0.18
CA LEU A 236 -10.76 -18.40 -0.66
C LEU A 236 -10.88 -19.86 -1.11
N LEU A 237 -11.64 -20.69 -0.40
CA LEU A 237 -11.92 -22.07 -0.83
C LEU A 237 -12.72 -22.10 -2.13
N SER A 238 -13.75 -21.25 -2.24
CA SER A 238 -14.57 -21.13 -3.46
C SER A 238 -13.77 -20.65 -4.69
N ARG A 239 -12.70 -19.87 -4.45
CA ARG A 239 -11.69 -19.48 -5.46
C ARG A 239 -10.70 -20.60 -5.80
N GLY A 240 -10.91 -21.80 -5.27
CA GLY A 240 -10.11 -22.98 -5.54
C GLY A 240 -8.72 -22.99 -4.89
N LEU A 241 -8.57 -22.29 -3.78
CA LEU A 241 -7.31 -22.23 -3.02
C LEU A 241 -7.30 -23.26 -1.88
N ALA A 242 -6.14 -23.84 -1.59
CA ALA A 242 -5.93 -24.62 -0.38
C ALA A 242 -5.32 -23.74 0.72
N LEU A 243 -5.99 -23.63 1.87
CA LEU A 243 -5.51 -22.84 2.99
C LEU A 243 -4.73 -23.69 3.99
N ARG A 244 -3.60 -23.17 4.46
CA ARG A 244 -2.84 -23.73 5.59
C ARG A 244 -2.46 -22.59 6.52
N SER A 245 -2.13 -22.92 7.77
CA SER A 245 -1.66 -21.93 8.74
C SER A 245 -0.49 -21.11 8.18
N GLY A 246 -0.64 -19.78 8.25
CA GLY A 246 0.39 -18.81 7.91
C GLY A 246 1.39 -18.55 9.04
N PHE A 247 1.32 -19.29 10.16
CA PHE A 247 2.12 -19.08 11.37
C PHE A 247 3.63 -18.87 11.10
N LYS A 248 4.21 -19.65 10.20
CA LYS A 248 5.64 -19.54 9.82
C LYS A 248 6.02 -18.18 9.21
N TYR A 249 5.03 -17.42 8.78
CA TYR A 249 5.16 -16.14 8.10
C TYR A 249 4.43 -15.01 8.85
N GLY A 250 3.96 -15.24 10.09
CA GLY A 250 3.27 -14.21 10.87
C GLY A 250 1.97 -13.69 10.25
N THR A 251 1.28 -14.54 9.48
CA THR A 251 -0.03 -14.27 8.86
C THR A 251 -1.02 -15.36 9.25
N HIS A 252 -2.32 -15.11 9.08
CA HIS A 252 -3.37 -16.07 9.40
C HIS A 252 -3.28 -17.29 8.47
N TRP A 253 -3.22 -17.06 7.15
CA TRP A 253 -3.13 -18.13 6.16
C TRP A 253 -1.95 -17.96 5.20
N ARG A 254 -1.48 -19.11 4.73
CA ARG A 254 -0.79 -19.23 3.44
C ARG A 254 -1.70 -20.02 2.51
N ALA A 255 -1.93 -19.50 1.31
CA ALA A 255 -2.84 -20.09 0.35
C ALA A 255 -2.09 -20.66 -0.85
N TYR A 256 -2.46 -21.86 -1.28
CA TYR A 256 -1.90 -22.55 -2.44
C TYR A 256 -2.90 -22.50 -3.60
N SER A 257 -2.41 -22.18 -4.80
CA SER A 257 -3.19 -22.21 -6.04
C SER A 257 -3.39 -23.62 -6.61
N GLY A 258 -2.71 -24.61 -6.04
CA GLY A 258 -2.77 -26.01 -6.43
C GLY A 258 -2.59 -26.94 -5.23
N PRO A 259 -2.40 -28.25 -5.46
CA PRO A 259 -2.29 -29.24 -4.40
C PRO A 259 -1.13 -28.97 -3.42
N VAL A 260 -1.43 -29.00 -2.12
CA VAL A 260 -0.45 -28.79 -1.06
C VAL A 260 0.66 -29.86 -1.14
N GLY A 261 1.91 -29.42 -1.10
CA GLY A 261 3.10 -30.30 -1.10
C GLY A 261 3.73 -30.51 -2.47
N LYS A 262 3.06 -30.13 -3.56
CA LYS A 262 3.64 -30.05 -4.90
C LYS A 262 4.07 -28.62 -5.24
N ASP A 263 3.19 -27.66 -4.94
CA ASP A 263 3.42 -26.25 -5.25
C ASP A 263 3.81 -25.44 -4.00
N HIS A 264 4.43 -24.28 -4.22
CA HIS A 264 4.62 -23.28 -3.17
C HIS A 264 3.36 -22.43 -3.03
N ALA A 265 3.01 -22.02 -1.81
CA ALA A 265 1.91 -21.07 -1.57
C ALA A 265 2.30 -19.67 -2.09
N PRO A 266 1.66 -19.11 -3.12
CA PRO A 266 1.98 -17.77 -3.60
C PRO A 266 1.44 -16.65 -2.68
N TYR A 267 0.41 -16.91 -1.88
CA TYR A 267 -0.25 -15.87 -1.08
C TYR A 267 -0.03 -16.07 0.42
N LEU A 268 0.20 -14.96 1.13
CA LEU A 268 0.06 -14.80 2.57
C LEU A 268 -1.13 -13.89 2.83
N ILE A 269 -2.07 -14.31 3.66
CA ILE A 269 -3.38 -13.67 3.76
C ILE A 269 -3.73 -13.41 5.22
N ASP A 270 -4.16 -12.18 5.50
CA ASP A 270 -4.72 -11.74 6.78
C ASP A 270 -6.08 -11.07 6.58
N THR A 271 -6.87 -11.00 7.65
CA THR A 271 -8.02 -10.10 7.78
C THR A 271 -7.59 -8.83 8.53
N PRO A 272 -8.32 -7.68 8.41
CA PRO A 272 -8.02 -6.45 9.13
C PRO A 272 -7.76 -6.65 10.62
N ASP A 273 -8.44 -7.60 11.27
CA ASP A 273 -8.26 -7.92 12.69
C ASP A 273 -6.86 -8.44 13.02
N ASN A 274 -6.31 -9.28 12.15
CA ASN A 274 -4.99 -9.91 12.32
C ASN A 274 -3.87 -9.16 11.59
N ALA A 275 -4.22 -8.34 10.60
CA ALA A 275 -3.29 -7.58 9.79
C ALA A 275 -2.46 -6.59 10.63
N PRO A 276 -1.28 -6.18 10.13
CA PRO A 276 -0.46 -5.16 10.76
C PRO A 276 -1.27 -3.90 11.12
N LYS A 277 -1.20 -3.48 12.38
CA LYS A 277 -1.92 -2.29 12.87
C LYS A 277 -1.16 -0.99 12.67
N THR A 278 0.16 -1.06 12.41
CA THR A 278 1.02 0.11 12.17
C THR A 278 1.87 -0.09 10.92
N TRP A 279 2.33 1.00 10.32
CA TRP A 279 3.20 0.94 9.15
C TRP A 279 4.52 0.24 9.42
N ALA A 280 5.11 0.34 10.61
CA ALA A 280 6.31 -0.43 10.98
C ALA A 280 6.08 -1.94 10.87
N LYS A 281 4.91 -2.43 11.34
CA LYS A 281 4.54 -3.85 11.22
C LYS A 281 4.21 -4.21 9.77
N ALA A 282 3.55 -3.33 9.01
CA ALA A 282 3.26 -3.56 7.60
C ALA A 282 4.56 -3.67 6.77
N CYS A 283 5.54 -2.80 7.05
CA CYS A 283 6.86 -2.85 6.44
C CYS A 283 7.57 -4.18 6.71
N LEU A 284 7.49 -4.69 7.95
CA LEU A 284 8.03 -5.98 8.34
C LEU A 284 7.34 -7.13 7.58
N SER A 285 6.00 -7.16 7.57
CA SER A 285 5.22 -8.21 6.87
C SER A 285 5.48 -8.21 5.37
N ALA A 286 5.50 -7.04 4.72
CA ALA A 286 5.79 -6.91 3.30
C ALA A 286 7.23 -7.34 2.95
N ARG A 287 8.21 -7.01 3.81
CA ARG A 287 9.61 -7.46 3.64
C ARG A 287 9.73 -8.97 3.77
N LEU A 288 9.04 -9.56 4.75
CA LEU A 288 9.00 -11.01 4.94
C LEU A 288 8.41 -11.70 3.72
N ALA A 289 7.24 -11.24 3.26
CA ALA A 289 6.55 -11.77 2.07
C ALA A 289 7.45 -11.71 0.83
N ALA A 290 8.08 -10.57 0.57
CA ALA A 290 9.04 -10.41 -0.53
C ALA A 290 10.26 -11.36 -0.39
N GLY A 291 10.79 -11.53 0.82
CA GLY A 291 11.93 -12.41 1.08
C GLY A 291 11.65 -13.90 0.85
N VAL A 292 10.39 -14.32 0.93
CA VAL A 292 9.94 -15.69 0.65
C VAL A 292 9.19 -15.82 -0.68
N ASN A 293 9.26 -14.78 -1.53
CA ASN A 293 8.60 -14.67 -2.83
C ASN A 293 7.10 -14.99 -2.78
N LYS A 294 6.37 -14.26 -1.93
CA LYS A 294 4.92 -14.36 -1.74
C LYS A 294 4.26 -12.99 -1.77
N ASN A 295 3.00 -12.96 -2.18
CA ASN A 295 2.16 -11.77 -2.16
C ASN A 295 1.47 -11.67 -0.80
N LEU A 296 1.59 -10.52 -0.13
CA LEU A 296 0.88 -10.23 1.11
C LEU A 296 -0.47 -9.59 0.77
N LEU A 297 -1.55 -10.25 1.17
CA LEU A 297 -2.93 -9.83 0.90
C LEU A 297 -3.67 -9.56 2.22
N ILE A 298 -4.37 -8.44 2.28
CA ILE A 298 -5.31 -8.14 3.36
C ILE A 298 -6.72 -8.26 2.78
N ALA A 299 -7.47 -9.26 3.26
CA ALA A 299 -8.83 -9.56 2.83
C ALA A 299 -9.82 -8.71 3.61
N ILE A 300 -10.49 -7.79 2.93
CA ILE A 300 -11.39 -6.81 3.53
C ILE A 300 -12.80 -7.09 3.03
N GLU A 301 -13.71 -7.28 3.98
CA GLU A 301 -15.14 -7.42 3.72
C GLU A 301 -15.79 -6.04 3.66
N ASP A 302 -16.48 -5.78 2.55
CA ASP A 302 -17.34 -4.62 2.32
C ASP A 302 -18.65 -5.17 1.71
N ASP A 303 -19.14 -4.65 0.56
CA ASP A 303 -20.21 -5.33 -0.20
C ASP A 303 -19.77 -6.71 -0.74
N GLN A 304 -18.47 -6.87 -1.01
CA GLN A 304 -17.80 -8.10 -1.43
C GLN A 304 -16.43 -8.16 -0.78
N ILE A 305 -15.85 -9.37 -0.69
CA ILE A 305 -14.48 -9.53 -0.22
C ILE A 305 -13.51 -9.06 -1.31
N ARG A 306 -12.67 -8.08 -0.95
CA ARG A 306 -11.60 -7.56 -1.79
C ARG A 306 -10.25 -7.80 -1.12
N TYR A 307 -9.24 -8.10 -1.93
CA TYR A 307 -7.89 -8.40 -1.42
C TYR A 307 -6.93 -7.27 -1.77
N LEU A 308 -6.58 -6.46 -0.77
CA LEU A 308 -5.58 -5.43 -0.92
C LEU A 308 -4.19 -6.06 -0.83
N GLN A 309 -3.40 -5.94 -1.90
CA GLN A 309 -2.01 -6.38 -1.93
C GLN A 309 -1.10 -5.22 -1.54
N LEU A 310 -0.20 -5.49 -0.59
CA LEU A 310 0.89 -4.59 -0.22
C LEU A 310 2.21 -5.21 -0.70
N GLU A 311 2.85 -4.58 -1.66
CA GLU A 311 4.07 -5.12 -2.26
C GLU A 311 5.22 -4.12 -2.28
N ARG A 312 6.43 -4.68 -2.20
CA ARG A 312 7.64 -3.89 -2.41
C ARG A 312 7.82 -3.69 -3.91
N PRO A 313 7.87 -2.45 -4.42
CA PRO A 313 7.95 -2.19 -5.85
C PRO A 313 9.24 -2.76 -6.45
N PRO A 314 9.31 -2.92 -7.78
CA PRO A 314 10.55 -3.20 -8.48
C PRO A 314 11.65 -2.15 -8.19
N SER A 315 12.92 -2.50 -8.41
CA SER A 315 14.05 -1.69 -7.96
C SER A 315 14.10 -0.28 -8.56
N ASP A 316 13.59 -0.10 -9.77
CA ASP A 316 13.49 1.18 -10.48
C ASP A 316 12.37 2.10 -9.94
N ARG A 317 11.54 1.60 -9.02
CA ARG A 317 10.45 2.33 -8.35
C ARG A 317 10.57 2.29 -6.83
N ARG A 318 11.77 2.06 -6.30
CA ARG A 318 12.08 2.11 -4.87
C ARG A 318 12.69 3.47 -4.53
N TRP A 319 11.90 4.32 -3.91
CA TRP A 319 12.36 5.62 -3.44
C TRP A 319 12.90 5.47 -2.02
N THR A 320 14.15 5.90 -1.84
CA THR A 320 14.86 5.87 -0.58
C THR A 320 15.70 7.13 -0.48
N ASN A 321 16.04 7.56 0.73
CA ASN A 321 16.98 8.65 0.92
C ASN A 321 18.34 8.26 0.35
N ILE A 322 19.00 9.20 -0.32
CA ILE A 322 20.36 9.00 -0.82
C ILE A 322 21.32 9.40 0.30
N HIS A 323 21.99 8.41 0.89
CA HIS A 323 23.10 8.52 1.84
C HIS A 323 23.12 9.80 2.71
N ARG A 324 22.62 9.69 3.94
CA ARG A 324 22.94 10.65 5.01
C ARG A 324 24.46 10.59 5.24
N ARG A 325 25.15 11.68 4.94
CA ARG A 325 26.55 11.86 5.36
C ARG A 325 26.61 12.32 6.80
#